data_AF-A0A3D1MAI6-F1
#
_entry.id   AF-A0A3D1MAI6-F1
#
_cell.length_a   1.000
_cell.length_b   1.000
_cell.length_c   1.000
_cell.angle_alpha   90.00
_cell.angle_beta   90.00
_cell.angle_gamma   90.00
#
_symmetry.space_group_name_H-M   'P 1'
#
loop_
_entity.id
_entity.type
_entity.pdbx_description
1 polymer ?
#
loop_
_entity_poly.entity_id
_entity_poly.type
_entity_poly.pdbx_seq_one_letter_code
_entity_poly.pdbx_strand_id
1 'polypeptide(L)' 'HIVFSQLYGMSDPLSNNLAHYGANVSKYMPYGRAKYLLPYLIRRSEENQSVQGQMSREHQQIHEEILRRRKN' A
#
# COMPACT_ATOMS: atom_id res chain seq x y z
N HIS A 1 -2.14 23.03 -4.89
CA HIS A 1 -1.42 21.94 -4.19
C HIS A 1 -1.87 20.61 -4.76
N ILE A 2 -0.95 19.69 -5.04
CA ILE A 2 -1.26 18.33 -5.51
C ILE A 2 -1.11 17.39 -4.30
N VAL A 3 -2.08 16.50 -4.12
CA VAL A 3 -2.07 15.47 -3.06
C VAL A 3 -2.28 14.13 -3.72
N PHE A 4 -1.43 13.17 -3.39
CA PHE A 4 -1.56 11.79 -3.83
C PHE A 4 -2.35 11.00 -2.80
N SER A 5 -3.16 10.04 -3.26
CA SER A 5 -3.89 9.14 -2.38
C SER A 5 -3.63 7.70 -2.77
N GLN A 6 -3.47 6.85 -1.77
CA GLN A 6 -3.14 5.44 -1.96
C GLN A 6 -3.99 4.60 -1.02
N LEU A 7 -4.52 3.47 -1.53
CA LEU A 7 -5.23 2.49 -0.72
C LEU A 7 -4.25 1.87 0.28
N TYR A 8 -4.63 1.88 1.56
CA TYR A 8 -3.76 1.36 2.61
C TYR A 8 -3.44 -0.13 2.39
N GLY A 9 -2.16 -0.48 2.45
CA GLY A 9 -1.68 -1.85 2.25
C GLY A 9 -1.44 -2.25 0.79
N MET A 10 -1.41 -1.30 -0.15
CA MET A 10 -1.15 -1.56 -1.58
C MET A 10 -0.08 -0.62 -2.13
N SER A 11 1.12 -1.09 -2.47
CA SER A 11 2.21 -0.25 -3.01
C SER A 11 2.72 0.83 -2.06
N ASP A 12 2.88 0.45 -0.78
CA ASP A 12 3.41 1.34 0.25
C ASP A 12 4.79 1.91 -0.06
N PRO A 13 5.76 1.18 -0.66
CA PRO A 13 7.06 1.75 -1.02
C PRO A 13 6.95 3.01 -1.88
N LEU A 14 6.04 3.03 -2.87
CA LEU A 14 5.85 4.17 -3.77
C LEU A 14 5.39 5.42 -3.01
N SER A 15 4.32 5.26 -2.24
CA SER A 15 3.74 6.35 -1.45
C SER A 15 4.67 6.88 -0.35
N ASN A 16 5.47 6.00 0.26
CA ASN A 16 6.47 6.38 1.26
C ASN A 16 7.61 7.19 0.63
N ASN A 17 8.07 6.79 -0.56
CA ASN A 17 9.08 7.55 -1.31
C ASN A 17 8.54 8.95 -1.70
N LEU A 18 7.30 9.03 -2.20
CA LEU A 18 6.67 10.32 -2.51
C LEU A 18 6.61 11.24 -1.29
N ALA A 19 6.19 10.71 -0.13
CA ALA A 19 6.18 11.46 1.12
C ALA A 19 7.60 11.89 1.55
N HIS A 20 8.59 11.02 1.39
CA HIS A 20 10.00 11.32 1.70
C HIS A 20 10.54 12.50 0.86
N TYR A 21 10.15 12.61 -0.41
CA TYR A 21 10.51 13.72 -1.29
C TYR A 21 9.64 14.98 -1.09
N GLY A 22 8.81 15.03 -0.05
CA GLY A 22 8.01 16.20 0.32
C GLY A 22 6.68 16.35 -0.42
N ALA A 23 6.22 15.31 -1.13
CA ALA A 23 4.87 15.31 -1.69
C ALA A 23 3.82 15.04 -0.59
N ASN A 24 2.66 15.69 -0.71
CA ASN A 24 1.53 15.39 0.17
C ASN A 24 0.90 14.07 -0.23
N VAL A 25 0.87 13.10 0.69
CA VAL A 25 0.31 11.77 0.44
C VAL A 25 -0.69 11.42 1.55
N SER A 26 -1.88 10.94 1.17
CA SER A 26 -2.90 10.42 2.08
C SER A 26 -3.14 8.93 1.87
N LYS A 27 -3.40 8.21 2.96
CA LYS A 27 -3.72 6.77 2.94
C LYS A 27 -5.23 6.61 3.08
N TYR A 28 -5.86 5.97 2.09
CA TYR A 28 -7.29 5.67 2.10
C TYR A 28 -7.52 4.32 2.78
N MET A 29 -8.11 4.35 3.97
CA MET A 29 -8.46 3.18 4.75
C MET A 29 -9.96 3.21 5.05
N PRO A 30 -10.75 2.23 4.59
CA PRO A 30 -12.14 2.14 4.99
C PRO A 30 -12.24 1.67 6.45
N TYR A 31 -13.17 2.24 7.21
CA TYR A 31 -13.41 1.90 8.61
C TYR A 31 -14.90 1.64 8.86
N GLY A 32 -15.20 0.68 9.74
CA GLY A 32 -16.58 0.35 10.09
C GLY A 32 -16.79 -1.13 10.39
N ARG A 33 -18.04 -1.52 10.65
CA ARG A 33 -18.41 -2.92 10.90
C ARG A 33 -18.16 -3.75 9.65
N ALA A 34 -17.65 -4.98 9.81
CA ALA A 34 -17.30 -5.88 8.72
C ALA A 34 -18.39 -6.00 7.63
N LYS A 35 -19.67 -6.11 8.03
CA LYS A 35 -20.81 -6.20 7.10
C LYS A 35 -20.90 -5.05 6.08
N TYR A 36 -20.47 -3.84 6.46
CA TYR A 36 -20.47 -2.68 5.56
C TYR A 36 -19.21 -2.60 4.69
N LEU A 37 -18.15 -3.30 5.09
CA LEU A 37 -16.87 -3.34 4.37
C LEU A 37 -16.79 -4.47 3.35
N LEU A 38 -17.65 -5.50 3.46
CA LEU A 38 -17.65 -6.65 2.55
C LEU A 38 -17.62 -6.25 1.06
N PRO A 39 -18.47 -5.33 0.56
CA PRO A 39 -18.42 -4.94 -0.86
C PRO A 39 -17.11 -4.27 -1.26
N TYR A 40 -16.47 -3.54 -0.34
CA TYR A 40 -15.16 -2.95 -0.59
C TYR A 40 -14.08 -4.04 -0.67
N LEU A 41 -14.08 -4.98 0.27
CA LEU A 41 -13.08 -6.05 0.33
C LEU A 41 -13.14 -6.97 -0.90
N ILE A 42 -14.35 -7.29 -1.39
CA ILE A 42 -14.51 -8.10 -2.60
C ILE A 42 -13.88 -7.41 -3.81
N ARG A 43 -14.18 -6.12 -4.05
CA ARG A 43 -13.58 -5.36 -5.16
C ARG A 43 -12.06 -5.30 -5.06
N ARG A 44 -11.52 -5.17 -3.85
CA ARG A 44 -10.07 -5.18 -3.63
C ARG A 44 -9.44 -6.55 -3.91
N SER A 45 -10.13 -7.63 -3.54
CA SER A 45 -9.69 -8.98 -3.88
C SER A 45 -9.58 -9.16 -5.39
N GLU A 46 -10.61 -8.75 -6.14
CA GLU A 46 -10.63 -8.86 -7.60
C GLU A 46 -9.54 -8.01 -8.27
N GLU A 47 -9.37 -6.76 -7.83
CA GLU A 47 -8.32 -5.87 -8.34
C GLU A 47 -6.93 -6.44 -8.06
N ASN A 48 -6.67 -6.92 -6.84
CA ASN A 48 -5.39 -7.47 -6.45
C ASN A 48 -5.08 -8.81 -7.13
N GLN A 49 -6.09 -9.60 -7.50
CA GLN A 49 -5.90 -10.81 -8.30
C GLN A 49 -5.34 -10.49 -9.70
N SER A 50 -5.72 -9.37 -10.30
CA SER A 50 -5.16 -8.94 -11.59
C SER A 50 -3.71 -8.43 -11.51
N VAL A 51 -3.24 -8.13 -10.29
CA VAL A 51 -1.95 -7.48 -10.00
C VAL A 51 -0.90 -8.48 -9.46
N GLN A 52 -1.12 -9.80 -9.65
CA GLN A 52 -0.33 -10.91 -9.09
C GLN A 52 1.20 -10.82 -9.22
N GLY A 53 1.75 -10.03 -10.16
CA GLY A 53 3.20 -9.84 -10.33
C GLY A 53 3.84 -8.76 -9.44
N GLN A 54 3.11 -7.75 -8.97
CA GLN A 54 3.70 -6.65 -8.18
C GLN A 54 3.96 -7.05 -6.71
N MET A 55 3.13 -7.93 -6.15
CA MET A 55 3.24 -8.38 -4.75
C MET A 55 4.59 -9.03 -4.43
N SER A 56 5.14 -9.86 -5.34
CA SER A 56 6.46 -10.49 -5.13
C SER A 56 7.60 -9.47 -5.09
N ARG A 57 7.51 -8.39 -5.89
CA ARG A 57 8.49 -7.30 -5.87
C ARG A 57 8.39 -6.47 -4.60
N GLU A 58 7.18 -6.14 -4.16
CA GLU A 58 6.96 -5.46 -2.89
C GLU A 58 7.48 -6.29 -1.71
N HIS A 59 7.24 -7.61 -1.72
CA HIS A 59 7.76 -8.52 -0.70
C HIS A 59 9.30 -8.49 -0.64
N GLN A 60 9.97 -8.51 -1.80
CA GLN A 60 11.43 -8.38 -1.85
C GLN A 60 11.91 -7.05 -1.28
N GLN A 61 11.28 -5.93 -1.66
CA GLN A 61 11.65 -4.60 -1.16
C GLN A 61 11.46 -4.46 0.36
N ILE A 62 10.37 -5.04 0.91
CA ILE A 62 10.15 -5.08 2.36
C ILE A 62 11.24 -5.90 3.05
N HIS A 63 11.59 -7.06 2.47
CA HIS A 63 12.64 -7.91 3.02
C HIS A 63 14.01 -7.18 3.04
N GLU A 64 14.38 -6.53 1.95
CA GLU A 64 15.59 -5.71 1.85
C GLU A 64 15.61 -4.57 2.87
N GLU A 65 14.47 -3.90 3.07
CA GLU A 65 14.33 -2.82 4.05
C GLU A 65 14.47 -3.32 5.50
N ILE A 66 13.92 -4.50 5.82
CA ILE A 66 14.12 -5.14 7.13
C ILE A 66 15.59 -5.47 7.36
N LEU A 67 16.27 -6.04 6.36
CA LEU A 67 17.70 -6.35 6.45
C LEU A 67 18.55 -5.08 6.66
N ARG A 68 18.27 -4.01 5.91
CA ARG A 68 18.94 -2.71 6.05
C ARG A 68 18.82 -2.16 7.47
N ARG A 69 17.62 -2.23 8.07
CA ARG A 69 17.37 -1.76 9.45
C ARG A 69 18.02 -2.61 10.53
N ARG A 70 18.28 -3.89 10.27
CA ARG A 70 18.96 -4.79 11.22
C ARG A 70 20.48 -4.66 11.20
N LYS A 71 21.05 -4.13 10.11
CA LYS A 71 22.49 -3.94 9.94
C LYS A 71 22.99 -2.60 10.53
N ASN A 72 22.07 -1.65 10.73
CA ASN A 72 22.27 -0.41 11.46
C ASN A 72 21.89 -0.59 12.93
#